data_AF-A0A3E4PJT1-F1
#
_entry.id   AF-A0A3E4PJT1-F1
#
_cell.length_a   1.000
_cell.length_b   1.000
_cell.length_c   1.000
_cell.angle_alpha   90.00
_cell.angle_beta   90.00
_cell.angle_gamma   90.00
#
_symmetry.space_group_name_H-M   'P 1'
#
loop_
_entity.id
_entity.type
_entity.pdbx_description
1 polymer ?
#
loop_
_entity_poly.entity_id
_entity_poly.type
_entity_poly.pdbx_seq_one_letter_code
_entity_poly.pdbx_strand_id
1 'polypeptide(L)'
;MNNSLAEVHPGLVSEWSEKNLTLTPDDITFGSNKKVWWRGACGHEWQASVKARSNGEKCPICSGARVIAGINDLTTLEPLLVKQWSKKNKIKLTEVSIGSHKKVIWRCEKGHEWEAAVKSRTINKTDADVLICGGSGGGAQTALAAAGINLFGGVSGDVDKAVEAFINETLEYNPDGLIIFLSLLVESDG
;
A
#
# COMPACT_ATOMS: atom_id res chain seq x y z
N MET A 1 23.99 -36.87 18.74
CA MET A 1 23.30 -35.57 18.69
C MET A 1 22.08 -35.77 17.81
N ASN A 2 20.89 -35.65 18.37
CA ASN A 2 19.65 -35.67 17.61
C ASN A 2 19.44 -34.24 17.03
N ASN A 3 19.11 -34.19 15.75
CA ASN A 3 18.97 -32.97 14.95
C ASN A 3 17.57 -32.90 14.34
N SER A 4 16.62 -33.57 14.98
CA SER A 4 15.20 -33.51 14.65
C SER A 4 14.68 -32.08 14.73
N LEU A 5 13.59 -31.82 14.00
CA LEU A 5 12.90 -30.54 14.06
C LEU A 5 12.35 -30.29 15.48
N ALA A 6 11.80 -31.33 16.12
CA ALA A 6 11.20 -31.25 17.44
C ALA A 6 12.17 -30.71 18.50
N GLU A 7 13.40 -31.23 18.52
CA GLU A 7 14.40 -30.83 19.51
C GLU A 7 15.01 -29.46 19.24
N VAL A 8 15.31 -29.15 17.98
CA VAL A 8 16.02 -27.91 17.63
C VAL A 8 15.07 -26.71 17.56
N HIS A 9 13.82 -26.92 17.14
CA HIS A 9 12.81 -25.88 17.00
C HIS A 9 11.46 -26.30 17.60
N PRO A 10 11.34 -26.42 18.94
CA PRO A 10 10.09 -26.84 19.59
C PRO A 10 8.90 -25.92 19.27
N GLY A 11 9.15 -24.64 18.98
CA GLY A 11 8.09 -23.71 18.55
C GLY A 11 7.44 -24.13 17.22
N LEU A 12 8.21 -24.73 16.29
CA LEU A 12 7.68 -25.18 15.00
C LEU A 12 6.84 -26.46 15.10
N VAL A 13 6.94 -27.22 16.19
CA VAL A 13 6.10 -28.39 16.44
C VAL A 13 4.62 -27.98 16.53
N SER A 14 4.35 -26.82 17.15
CA SER A 14 2.98 -26.28 17.26
C SER A 14 2.36 -25.87 15.92
N GLU A 15 3.21 -25.68 14.89
CA GLU A 15 2.78 -25.34 13.54
C GLU A 15 2.70 -26.58 12.62
N TRP A 16 2.98 -27.78 13.13
CA TRP A 16 2.92 -29.01 12.33
C TRP A 16 1.48 -29.39 12.01
N SER A 17 1.15 -29.56 10.73
CA SER A 17 -0.22 -29.93 10.32
C SER A 17 -0.46 -31.45 10.40
N GLU A 18 -1.67 -31.83 10.82
CA GLU A 18 -2.17 -33.21 10.77
C GLU A 18 -2.15 -33.81 9.34
N LYS A 19 -2.11 -32.96 8.30
CA LYS A 19 -1.97 -33.37 6.89
C LYS A 19 -0.65 -34.07 6.57
N ASN A 20 0.31 -34.05 7.49
CA ASN A 20 1.55 -34.82 7.36
C ASN A 20 1.38 -36.31 7.71
N LEU A 21 0.17 -36.73 8.12
CA LEU A 21 -0.20 -38.11 8.40
C LEU A 21 0.76 -38.73 9.43
N THR A 22 1.51 -39.77 9.04
CA THR A 22 2.41 -40.50 9.94
C THR A 22 3.77 -39.83 10.14
N LEU A 23 4.09 -38.78 9.38
CA LEU A 23 5.38 -38.08 9.51
C LEU A 23 5.32 -37.08 10.68
N THR A 24 6.17 -37.27 11.68
CA THR A 24 6.24 -36.40 12.86
C THR A 24 7.46 -35.46 12.81
N PRO A 25 7.48 -34.37 13.61
CA PRO A 25 8.65 -33.52 13.78
C PRO A 25 9.90 -34.25 14.32
N ASP A 26 9.72 -35.39 14.98
CA ASP A 26 10.82 -36.24 15.48
C ASP A 26 11.48 -37.07 14.35
N ASP A 27 10.73 -37.40 13.30
CA ASP A 27 11.18 -38.22 12.16
C ASP A 27 12.00 -37.44 11.12
N ILE A 28 12.15 -36.12 11.27
CA ILE A 28 12.72 -35.26 10.25
C ILE A 28 13.65 -34.21 10.83
N THR A 29 14.76 -33.97 10.15
CA THR A 29 15.76 -33.00 10.60
C THR A 29 15.35 -31.56 10.28
N PHE A 30 15.76 -30.60 11.11
CA PHE A 30 15.44 -29.18 10.91
C PHE A 30 15.98 -28.62 9.57
N GLY A 31 17.00 -29.24 8.98
CA GLY A 31 17.62 -28.85 7.71
C GLY A 31 17.02 -29.53 6.47
N SER A 32 15.95 -30.32 6.61
CA SER A 32 15.38 -31.09 5.51
C SER A 32 14.73 -30.23 4.43
N ASN A 33 14.98 -30.55 3.17
CA ASN A 33 14.31 -29.91 2.02
C ASN A 33 12.91 -30.47 1.73
N LYS A 34 12.45 -31.49 2.48
CA LYS A 34 11.14 -32.10 2.29
C LYS A 34 10.04 -31.06 2.56
N LYS A 35 9.13 -30.90 1.60
CA LYS A 35 7.94 -30.07 1.76
C LYS A 35 6.90 -30.82 2.58
N VAL A 36 6.43 -30.18 3.64
CA VAL A 36 5.41 -30.68 4.56
C VAL A 36 4.33 -29.62 4.73
N TRP A 37 3.18 -30.02 5.24
CA TRP A 37 2.09 -29.11 5.56
C TRP A 37 2.33 -28.44 6.91
N TRP A 38 2.18 -27.13 6.92
CA TRP A 38 2.23 -26.27 8.10
C TRP A 38 0.86 -25.67 8.34
N ARG A 39 0.53 -25.47 9.61
CA ARG A 39 -0.65 -24.73 10.06
C ARG A 39 -0.18 -23.64 11.01
N GLY A 40 -0.19 -22.40 10.55
CA GLY A 40 0.23 -21.27 11.38
C GLY A 40 -0.84 -20.93 12.42
N ALA A 41 -0.44 -20.23 13.47
CA ALA A 41 -1.38 -19.69 14.48
C ALA A 41 -2.45 -18.76 13.88
N CYS A 42 -2.20 -18.21 12.68
CA CYS A 42 -3.18 -17.47 11.88
C CYS A 42 -4.32 -18.34 11.29
N GLY A 43 -4.30 -19.66 11.50
CA GLY A 43 -5.27 -20.61 10.97
C GLY A 43 -5.02 -21.04 9.52
N HIS A 44 -4.11 -20.37 8.81
CA HIS A 44 -3.76 -20.74 7.44
C HIS A 44 -2.93 -22.00 7.37
N GLU A 45 -3.18 -22.81 6.35
CA GLU A 45 -2.38 -23.99 6.03
C GLU A 45 -1.62 -23.82 4.72
N TRP A 46 -0.34 -24.19 4.69
CA TRP A 46 0.48 -24.11 3.48
C TRP A 46 1.57 -25.17 3.47
N GLN A 47 2.12 -25.45 2.28
CA GLN A 47 3.29 -26.30 2.13
C GLN A 47 4.56 -25.47 2.06
N ALA A 48 5.57 -25.84 2.83
CA ALA A 48 6.93 -25.29 2.80
C ALA A 48 7.93 -26.38 3.22
N SER A 49 9.21 -26.23 2.85
CA SER A 49 10.24 -27.16 3.33
C SER A 49 10.53 -26.93 4.81
N VAL A 50 10.95 -27.98 5.51
CA VAL A 50 11.36 -27.88 6.92
C VAL A 50 12.48 -26.87 7.07
N LYS A 51 13.52 -26.95 6.24
CA LYS A 51 14.63 -25.99 6.20
C LYS A 51 14.17 -24.54 6.10
N ALA A 52 13.20 -24.24 5.23
CA ALA A 52 12.72 -22.88 5.05
C ALA A 52 11.99 -22.34 6.30
N ARG A 53 11.18 -23.19 6.94
CA ARG A 53 10.53 -22.82 8.21
C ARG A 53 11.51 -22.67 9.36
N SER A 54 12.49 -23.58 9.48
CA SER A 54 13.59 -23.48 10.44
C SER A 54 14.40 -22.18 10.28
N ASN A 55 14.54 -21.69 9.04
CA ASN A 55 15.18 -20.41 8.72
C ASN A 55 14.26 -19.18 8.94
N GLY A 56 13.03 -19.37 9.41
CA GLY A 56 12.12 -18.28 9.79
C GLY A 56 11.12 -17.82 8.72
N GLU A 57 10.96 -18.54 7.59
CA GLU A 57 9.97 -18.16 6.57
C GLU A 57 8.55 -18.19 7.14
N LYS A 58 7.83 -17.06 7.12
CA LYS A 58 6.49 -16.96 7.74
C LYS A 58 5.38 -17.45 6.82
N CYS A 59 4.13 -17.44 7.32
CA CYS A 59 2.95 -17.76 6.52
C CYS A 59 2.88 -16.89 5.24
N PRO A 60 2.86 -17.49 4.04
CA PRO A 60 2.88 -16.75 2.77
C PRO A 60 1.57 -16.03 2.48
N ILE A 61 0.47 -16.42 3.12
CA ILE A 61 -0.83 -15.76 2.97
C ILE A 61 -0.84 -14.48 3.81
N CYS A 62 -0.37 -14.52 5.06
CA CYS A 62 -0.27 -13.33 5.90
C CYS A 62 0.70 -12.28 5.34
N SER A 63 1.81 -12.71 4.73
CA SER A 63 2.77 -11.78 4.11
C SER A 63 2.31 -11.22 2.75
N GLY A 64 1.21 -11.75 2.18
CA GLY A 64 0.75 -11.41 0.83
C GLY A 64 1.59 -12.00 -0.30
N ALA A 65 2.59 -12.86 0.01
CA ALA A 65 3.37 -13.59 -1.00
C ALA A 65 2.51 -14.59 -1.80
N ARG A 66 1.42 -15.07 -1.19
CA ARG A 66 0.37 -15.87 -1.85
C ARG A 66 -0.98 -15.22 -1.62
N VAL A 67 -1.66 -14.87 -2.70
CA VAL A 67 -3.02 -14.32 -2.65
C VAL A 67 -4.04 -15.46 -2.75
N ILE A 68 -5.00 -15.48 -1.85
CA ILE A 68 -6.13 -16.40 -1.80
C ILE A 68 -7.40 -15.57 -1.78
N ALA A 69 -8.26 -15.79 -2.79
CA ALA A 69 -9.55 -15.13 -2.89
C ALA A 69 -10.43 -15.44 -1.66
N GLY A 70 -11.09 -14.44 -1.12
CA GLY A 70 -11.90 -14.53 0.09
C GLY A 70 -11.12 -14.45 1.39
N ILE A 71 -9.78 -14.33 1.34
CA ILE A 71 -8.92 -14.28 2.54
C ILE A 71 -8.09 -13.00 2.59
N ASN A 72 -7.18 -12.81 1.64
CA ASN A 72 -6.20 -11.71 1.68
C ASN A 72 -6.10 -10.94 0.35
N ASP A 73 -7.07 -11.16 -0.55
CA ASP A 73 -7.16 -10.42 -1.79
C ASP A 73 -7.76 -9.02 -1.60
N LEU A 74 -7.55 -8.16 -2.59
CA LEU A 74 -7.98 -6.77 -2.55
C LEU A 74 -9.49 -6.62 -2.46
N THR A 75 -10.28 -7.52 -3.08
CA THR A 75 -11.74 -7.45 -3.00
C THR A 75 -12.23 -7.70 -1.58
N THR A 76 -11.64 -8.68 -0.90
CA THR A 76 -12.00 -9.03 0.48
C THR A 76 -11.61 -7.94 1.47
N LEU A 77 -10.39 -7.39 1.34
CA LEU A 77 -9.85 -6.48 2.35
C LEU A 77 -10.19 -5.01 2.11
N GLU A 78 -10.43 -4.57 0.87
CA GLU A 78 -10.64 -3.15 0.52
C GLU A 78 -11.81 -2.96 -0.47
N PRO A 79 -13.05 -3.26 -0.05
CA PRO A 79 -14.22 -3.24 -0.94
C PRO A 79 -14.53 -1.84 -1.51
N LEU A 80 -14.12 -0.76 -0.85
CA LEU A 80 -14.31 0.60 -1.35
C LEU A 80 -13.37 0.92 -2.53
N LEU A 81 -12.14 0.41 -2.51
CA LEU A 81 -11.17 0.62 -3.58
C LEU A 81 -11.50 -0.19 -4.84
N VAL A 82 -12.24 -1.29 -4.69
CA VAL A 82 -12.75 -2.08 -5.83
C VAL A 82 -13.57 -1.22 -6.79
N LYS A 83 -14.33 -0.24 -6.28
CA LYS A 83 -15.11 0.70 -7.12
C LYS A 83 -14.24 1.56 -8.02
N GLN A 84 -12.98 1.78 -7.60
CA GLN A 84 -12.00 2.57 -8.34
C GLN A 84 -11.13 1.72 -9.28
N TRP A 85 -11.42 0.43 -9.44
CA TRP A 85 -10.65 -0.43 -10.34
C TRP A 85 -11.03 -0.19 -11.80
N SER A 86 -10.05 0.11 -12.66
CA SER A 86 -10.33 0.24 -14.10
C SER A 86 -10.54 -1.13 -14.75
N LYS A 87 -11.51 -1.19 -15.67
CA LYS A 87 -11.76 -2.34 -16.55
C LYS A 87 -10.60 -2.61 -17.52
N LYS A 88 -9.66 -1.66 -17.68
CA LYS A 88 -8.48 -1.81 -18.54
C LYS A 88 -7.38 -2.70 -17.93
N ASN A 89 -7.47 -3.01 -16.64
CA ASN A 89 -6.52 -3.91 -15.98
C ASN A 89 -6.67 -5.34 -16.51
N LYS A 90 -5.54 -5.98 -16.82
CA LYS A 90 -5.49 -7.38 -17.24
C LYS A 90 -5.48 -8.38 -16.08
N ILE A 91 -5.17 -7.91 -14.87
CA ILE A 91 -5.14 -8.72 -13.65
C ILE A 91 -6.48 -8.60 -12.91
N LYS A 92 -6.92 -9.69 -12.28
CA LYS A 92 -8.15 -9.68 -11.48
C LYS A 92 -7.86 -9.14 -10.08
N LEU A 93 -8.86 -8.51 -9.48
CA LEU A 93 -8.81 -8.04 -8.09
C LEU A 93 -8.48 -9.16 -7.09
N THR A 94 -8.97 -10.37 -7.36
CA THR A 94 -8.75 -11.56 -6.54
C THR A 94 -7.31 -12.10 -6.59
N GLU A 95 -6.47 -11.59 -7.50
CA GLU A 95 -5.09 -12.03 -7.71
C GLU A 95 -4.08 -11.06 -7.08
N VAL A 96 -4.55 -10.03 -6.38
CA VAL A 96 -3.70 -8.97 -5.84
C VAL A 96 -3.98 -8.79 -4.35
N SER A 97 -2.94 -8.89 -3.53
CA SER A 97 -3.01 -8.53 -2.10
C SER A 97 -2.94 -7.02 -1.91
N ILE A 98 -3.43 -6.53 -0.78
CA ILE A 98 -3.30 -5.12 -0.38
C ILE A 98 -1.85 -4.62 -0.37
N GLY A 99 -0.86 -5.45 -0.01
CA GLY A 99 0.54 -5.06 0.02
C GLY A 99 1.26 -5.08 -1.33
N SER A 100 0.55 -5.28 -2.43
CA SER A 100 1.18 -5.50 -3.74
C SER A 100 1.83 -4.23 -4.30
N HIS A 101 3.07 -4.36 -4.79
CA HIS A 101 3.77 -3.32 -5.55
C HIS A 101 3.32 -3.22 -7.01
N LYS A 102 2.40 -4.09 -7.47
CA LYS A 102 1.88 -4.04 -8.84
C LYS A 102 1.21 -2.69 -9.08
N LYS A 103 1.65 -2.01 -10.15
CA LYS A 103 0.99 -0.82 -10.67
C LYS A 103 -0.21 -1.23 -11.51
N VAL A 104 -1.34 -0.60 -11.24
CA VAL A 104 -2.63 -0.86 -11.89
C VAL A 104 -3.29 0.46 -12.24
N ILE A 105 -4.22 0.40 -13.18
CA ILE A 105 -5.00 1.55 -13.60
C ILE A 105 -6.20 1.69 -12.66
N TRP A 106 -6.25 2.81 -11.96
CA TRP A 106 -7.39 3.23 -11.17
C TRP A 106 -8.28 4.13 -12.00
N ARG A 107 -9.56 4.21 -11.64
CA ARG A 107 -10.58 5.04 -12.29
C ARG A 107 -11.45 5.68 -11.23
N CYS A 108 -11.57 7.01 -11.21
CA CYS A 108 -12.47 7.68 -10.29
C CYS A 108 -13.91 7.69 -10.83
N GLU A 109 -14.86 8.13 -10.00
CA GLU A 109 -16.28 8.21 -10.37
C GLU A 109 -16.53 9.14 -11.57
N LYS A 110 -15.72 10.21 -11.70
CA LYS A 110 -15.74 11.13 -12.86
C LYS A 110 -15.11 10.52 -14.12
N GLY A 111 -14.53 9.33 -14.02
CA GLY A 111 -13.98 8.57 -15.15
C GLY A 111 -12.52 8.83 -15.50
N HIS A 112 -11.82 9.71 -14.78
CA HIS A 112 -10.37 9.88 -14.94
C HIS A 112 -9.63 8.62 -14.53
N GLU A 113 -8.56 8.30 -15.26
CA GLU A 113 -7.73 7.13 -15.01
C GLU A 113 -6.30 7.52 -14.66
N TRP A 114 -5.70 6.82 -13.71
CA TRP A 114 -4.30 7.02 -13.33
C TRP A 114 -3.65 5.70 -12.93
N GLU A 115 -2.34 5.60 -13.09
CA GLU A 115 -1.57 4.42 -12.67
C GLU A 115 -1.01 4.63 -11.27
N ALA A 116 -1.24 3.67 -10.37
CA ALA A 116 -0.60 3.65 -9.05
C ALA A 116 -0.44 2.21 -8.52
N ALA A 117 0.54 2.01 -7.64
CA ALA A 117 0.72 0.73 -6.96
C ALA A 117 -0.42 0.45 -5.97
N VAL A 118 -0.85 -0.82 -5.85
CA VAL A 118 -1.91 -1.20 -4.90
C VAL A 118 -1.54 -0.84 -3.47
N LYS A 119 -0.32 -1.16 -3.03
CA LYS A 119 0.18 -0.83 -1.69
C LYS A 119 0.08 0.66 -1.35
N SER A 120 0.32 1.54 -2.32
CA SER A 120 0.22 3.00 -2.15
C SER A 120 -1.20 3.49 -1.89
N ARG A 121 -2.21 2.67 -2.19
CA ARG A 121 -3.61 3.00 -2.03
C ARG A 121 -4.25 2.32 -0.81
N THR A 122 -3.58 1.35 -0.21
CA THR A 122 -4.13 0.47 0.85
C THR A 122 -3.36 0.57 2.17
N ILE A 123 -2.06 0.33 2.16
CA ILE A 123 -1.20 0.27 3.35
C ILE A 123 -0.49 1.59 3.56
N ASN A 124 0.11 2.12 2.50
CA ASN A 124 0.78 3.42 2.54
C ASN A 124 -0.26 4.50 2.21
N LYS A 125 -1.41 4.50 2.89
CA LYS A 125 -2.36 5.62 2.79
C LYS A 125 -1.59 6.86 3.22
N THR A 126 -1.11 7.62 2.25
CA THR A 126 -0.65 8.97 2.48
C THR A 126 -1.93 9.77 2.67
N ASP A 127 -2.41 9.79 3.90
CA ASP A 127 -3.39 10.77 4.33
C ASP A 127 -2.67 12.11 4.22
N ALA A 128 -3.07 12.90 3.22
CA ALA A 128 -2.56 14.22 2.99
C ALA A 128 -3.64 15.18 3.46
N ASP A 129 -3.49 15.71 4.66
CA ASP A 129 -4.41 16.72 5.21
C ASP A 129 -4.21 18.09 4.55
N VAL A 130 -3.02 18.32 3.98
CA VAL A 130 -2.60 19.62 3.46
C VAL A 130 -1.93 19.45 2.09
N LEU A 131 -2.31 20.29 1.12
CA LEU A 131 -1.61 20.45 -0.16
C LEU A 131 -1.09 21.90 -0.28
N ILE A 132 0.21 22.03 -0.55
CA ILE A 132 0.86 23.30 -0.92
C ILE A 132 1.16 23.25 -2.41
N CYS A 133 0.69 24.24 -3.19
CA CYS A 133 0.89 24.24 -4.64
C CYS A 133 1.24 25.63 -5.20
N GLY A 134 2.17 25.67 -6.15
CA GLY A 134 2.61 26.92 -6.81
C GLY A 134 1.76 27.38 -7.98
N GLY A 135 0.62 26.72 -8.24
CA GLY A 135 -0.28 27.07 -9.33
C GLY A 135 -1.13 25.89 -9.75
N SER A 136 -2.26 25.69 -9.09
CA SER A 136 -3.31 24.78 -9.57
C SER A 136 -4.48 25.62 -10.09
N GLY A 137 -5.03 25.28 -11.25
CA GLY A 137 -6.22 25.96 -11.77
C GLY A 137 -7.41 25.77 -10.81
N GLY A 138 -8.30 26.76 -10.72
CA GLY A 138 -9.38 26.80 -9.70
C GLY A 138 -10.22 25.52 -9.59
N GLY A 139 -10.43 24.79 -10.70
CA GLY A 139 -11.15 23.51 -10.66
C GLY A 139 -10.45 22.39 -9.86
N ALA A 140 -9.11 22.36 -9.85
CA ALA A 140 -8.35 21.43 -9.01
C ALA A 140 -8.48 21.82 -7.52
N GLN A 141 -8.43 23.12 -7.22
CA GLN A 141 -8.56 23.67 -5.88
C GLN A 141 -9.89 23.30 -5.24
N THR A 142 -11.00 23.51 -5.97
CA THR A 142 -12.34 23.14 -5.51
C THR A 142 -12.49 21.64 -5.26
N ALA A 143 -11.90 20.79 -6.09
CA ALA A 143 -11.97 19.34 -5.94
C ALA A 143 -11.20 18.84 -4.72
N LEU A 144 -10.08 19.47 -4.38
CA LEU A 144 -9.25 19.15 -3.21
C LEU A 144 -9.91 19.62 -1.91
N ALA A 145 -10.46 20.84 -1.89
CA ALA A 145 -11.22 21.35 -0.74
C ALA A 145 -12.46 20.48 -0.45
N ALA A 146 -13.18 20.03 -1.48
CA ALA A 146 -14.32 19.13 -1.33
C ALA A 146 -13.92 17.72 -0.81
N ALA A 147 -12.65 17.34 -0.96
CA ALA A 147 -12.09 16.12 -0.40
C ALA A 147 -11.59 16.28 1.05
N GLY A 148 -11.76 17.46 1.65
CA GLY A 148 -11.32 17.76 3.02
C GLY A 148 -9.82 18.08 3.15
N ILE A 149 -9.14 18.37 2.04
CA ILE A 149 -7.70 18.69 2.03
C ILE A 149 -7.55 20.21 2.13
N ASN A 150 -6.83 20.67 3.15
CA ASN A 150 -6.49 22.08 3.33
C ASN A 150 -5.50 22.52 2.24
N LEU A 151 -5.88 23.53 1.47
CA LEU A 151 -5.13 23.94 0.28
C LEU A 151 -4.48 25.32 0.49
N PHE A 152 -3.17 25.39 0.25
CA PHE A 152 -2.39 26.62 0.23
C PHE A 152 -1.87 26.85 -1.20
N GLY A 153 -2.59 27.68 -1.96
CA GLY A 153 -2.31 27.97 -3.37
C GLY A 153 -1.37 29.15 -3.58
N GLY A 154 -0.78 29.26 -4.78
CA GLY A 154 0.06 30.40 -5.16
C GLY A 154 1.41 30.49 -4.45
N VAL A 155 1.87 29.39 -3.86
CA VAL A 155 3.15 29.34 -3.15
C VAL A 155 4.29 29.12 -4.15
N SER A 156 5.12 30.14 -4.33
CA SER A 156 6.30 30.08 -5.21
C SER A 156 7.59 29.99 -4.41
N GLY A 157 8.59 29.26 -4.92
CA GLY A 157 9.91 29.17 -4.29
C GLY A 157 10.34 27.72 -4.05
N ASP A 158 11.25 27.54 -3.11
CA ASP A 158 11.78 26.24 -2.73
C ASP A 158 10.77 25.41 -1.93
N VAL A 159 10.67 24.10 -2.23
CA VAL A 159 9.66 23.21 -1.64
C VAL A 159 9.91 22.99 -0.16
N ASP A 160 11.16 22.76 0.25
CA ASP A 160 11.48 22.47 1.64
C ASP A 160 11.25 23.72 2.51
N LYS A 161 11.59 24.90 1.99
CA LYS A 161 11.29 26.18 2.67
C LYS A 161 9.79 26.46 2.80
N ALA A 162 8.99 26.10 1.79
CA ALA A 162 7.54 26.26 1.87
C ALA A 162 6.94 25.32 2.93
N VAL A 163 7.45 24.10 3.05
CA VAL A 163 7.06 23.17 4.12
C VAL A 163 7.46 23.72 5.49
N GLU A 164 8.68 24.25 5.64
CA GLU A 164 9.12 24.88 6.89
C GLU A 164 8.27 26.11 7.26
N ALA A 165 7.93 26.96 6.30
CA ALA A 165 7.07 28.12 6.53
C ALA A 165 5.65 27.70 6.94
N PHE A 166 5.12 26.61 6.37
CA PHE A 166 3.84 26.06 6.79
C PHE A 166 3.86 25.58 8.24
N ILE A 167 4.88 24.81 8.63
CA ILE A 167 5.04 24.29 9.99
C ILE A 167 5.17 25.42 11.00
N ASN A 168 5.81 26.54 10.63
CA ASN A 168 5.99 27.70 11.49
C ASN A 168 4.83 28.71 11.42
N GLU A 169 3.73 28.41 10.72
CA GLU A 169 2.59 29.31 10.51
C GLU A 169 2.95 30.65 9.84
N THR A 170 4.05 30.69 9.07
CA THR A 170 4.56 31.86 8.36
C THR A 170 4.39 31.77 6.83
N LEU A 171 3.74 30.72 6.34
CA LEU A 171 3.54 30.50 4.91
C LEU A 171 2.69 31.62 4.28
N GLU A 172 3.28 32.35 3.35
CA GLU A 172 2.54 33.24 2.45
C GLU A 172 1.93 32.42 1.31
N TYR A 173 0.61 32.55 1.14
CA TYR A 173 -0.14 31.85 0.10
C TYR A 173 -1.26 32.75 -0.44
N ASN A 174 -1.70 32.47 -1.65
CA ASN A 174 -2.82 33.14 -2.30
C ASN A 174 -4.07 32.25 -2.24
N PRO A 175 -5.06 32.56 -1.37
CA PRO A 175 -6.27 31.76 -1.23
C PRO A 175 -7.19 31.82 -2.46
N ASP A 176 -7.07 32.86 -3.30
CA ASP A 176 -8.02 33.13 -4.38
C ASP A 176 -7.51 32.75 -5.78
N GLY A 177 -6.20 32.50 -5.94
CA GLY A 177 -5.61 31.86 -7.14
C GLY A 177 -6.03 32.39 -8.52
N LEU A 178 -6.64 33.56 -8.62
CA LEU A 178 -6.93 34.25 -9.87
C LEU A 178 -5.63 34.91 -10.30
N ILE A 179 -5.11 34.47 -11.45
CA ILE A 179 -4.06 35.16 -12.18
C ILE A 179 -4.60 36.55 -12.50
N ILE A 180 -4.27 37.55 -11.69
CA ILE A 180 -4.38 38.94 -12.12
C ILE A 180 -3.18 39.17 -13.03
N PHE A 181 -3.42 39.11 -14.34
CA PHE A 181 -2.55 39.75 -15.31
C PHE A 181 -2.51 41.24 -14.93
N LEU A 182 -1.49 41.67 -14.17
CA LEU A 182 -1.23 43.09 -14.01
C LEU A 182 -0.56 43.58 -15.30
N SER A 183 -1.39 43.88 -16.30
CA SER A 183 -1.00 44.75 -17.41
C SER A 183 -0.69 46.12 -16.84
N LEU A 184 0.57 46.38 -16.50
CA LEU A 184 1.07 47.73 -16.30
C LEU A 184 1.25 48.38 -17.68
N LEU A 185 0.17 49.00 -18.17
CA LEU A 185 0.27 50.11 -19.10
C LEU A 185 0.73 51.33 -18.28
N VAL A 186 1.98 51.74 -18.49
CA VAL A 186 2.43 53.08 -18.12
C VAL A 186 2.01 53.99 -19.26
N GLU A 187 0.94 54.76 -19.06
CA GLU A 187 0.74 56.03 -19.76
C GLU A 187 1.14 57.14 -18.79
N SER A 188 2.15 57.91 -19.17
CA SER A 188 2.45 59.21 -18.58
C SER A 188 2.72 60.19 -19.73
N ASP A 189 1.70 60.94 -20.12
CA ASP A 189 1.85 62.24 -20.75
C ASP A 189 1.30 63.29 -19.77
N GLY A 190 2.14 64.28 -19.46
CA GLY A 190 1.87 65.39 -18.54
C GLY A 190 3.14 65.99 -17.96
#